data_AF-A0A3D1M9T5-F1
#
_entry.id   AF-A0A3D1M9T5-F1
#
_cell.length_a   1.000
_cell.length_b   1.000
_cell.length_c   1.000
_cell.angle_alpha   90.00
_cell.angle_beta   90.00
_cell.angle_gamma   90.00
#
_symmetry.space_group_name_H-M   'P 1'
#
loop_
_entity.id
_entity.type
_entity.pdbx_description
1 polymer ?
#
loop_
_entity_poly.entity_id
_entity_poly.type
_entity_poly.pdbx_seq_one_letter_code
_entity_poly.pdbx_strand_id
1 'polypeptide(L)'
;VHTAPSFGADDRSVAEENGIGSLTLVDGTGKMTDDAGPFAGRYVKNYTDDEAFQSLDVDIAIYLKENNRAFDVRKYAHSYPHCWRTDKPILYYPLDSWFVRVSSLR
;
A
#
# COMPACT_ATOMS: atom_id res chain seq x y z
N VAL A 1 13.86 -1.44 8.42
CA VAL A 1 12.76 -0.84 7.62
C VAL A 1 11.62 -1.84 7.64
N HIS A 2 10.36 -1.39 7.75
CA HIS A 2 9.22 -2.33 7.63
C HIS A 2 9.19 -2.90 6.21
N THR A 3 8.96 -4.20 6.06
CA THR A 3 8.99 -4.90 4.78
C THR A 3 7.63 -5.50 4.48
N ALA A 4 7.05 -5.14 3.33
CA ALA A 4 5.77 -5.64 2.85
C ALA A 4 5.93 -6.12 1.39
N PRO A 5 6.22 -7.42 1.16
CA PRO A 5 6.66 -7.93 -0.16
C PRO A 5 5.68 -7.68 -1.32
N SER A 6 4.39 -7.56 -1.03
CA SER A 6 3.39 -7.26 -2.06
C SER A 6 3.47 -5.83 -2.60
N PHE A 7 4.01 -4.87 -1.83
CA PHE A 7 3.85 -3.44 -2.11
C PHE A 7 5.18 -2.71 -2.41
N GLY A 8 6.28 -3.44 -2.56
CA GLY A 8 7.59 -2.85 -2.87
C GLY A 8 8.50 -3.82 -3.63
N ALA A 9 9.24 -3.31 -4.63
CA ALA A 9 10.16 -4.13 -5.42
C ALA A 9 11.37 -4.61 -4.59
N ASP A 10 11.94 -3.71 -3.79
CA ASP A 10 13.06 -4.04 -2.89
C ASP A 10 12.58 -4.96 -1.75
N ASP A 11 11.39 -4.68 -1.19
CA ASP A 11 10.76 -5.53 -0.17
C ASP A 11 10.55 -6.96 -0.68
N ARG A 12 10.08 -7.09 -1.92
CA ARG A 12 9.91 -8.39 -2.57
C ARG A 12 11.24 -9.11 -2.77
N SER A 13 12.25 -8.42 -3.28
CA SER A 13 13.57 -9.01 -3.57
C SER A 13 14.21 -9.55 -2.29
N VAL A 14 14.22 -8.76 -1.21
CA VAL A 14 14.76 -9.18 0.10
C VAL A 14 13.94 -10.31 0.71
N ALA A 15 12.60 -10.29 0.56
CA ALA A 15 11.75 -11.36 1.07
C ALA A 15 11.99 -12.69 0.34
N GLU A 16 12.13 -12.68 -0.99
CA GLU A 16 12.44 -13.86 -1.79
C GLU A 16 13.79 -14.47 -1.40
N GLU A 17 14.83 -13.65 -1.22
CA GLU A 17 16.17 -14.09 -0.76
C GLU A 17 16.14 -14.80 0.60
N ASN A 18 15.18 -14.44 1.45
CA ASN A 18 15.04 -14.97 2.81
C ASN A 18 13.90 -16.00 2.94
N GLY A 19 13.27 -16.42 1.83
CA GLY A 19 12.17 -17.40 1.85
C GLY A 19 10.89 -16.91 2.54
N ILE A 20 10.66 -15.60 2.55
CA ILE A 20 9.47 -14.96 3.15
C ILE A 20 8.39 -14.81 2.07
N GLY A 21 7.19 -15.32 2.36
CA GLY A 21 6.04 -15.20 1.47
C GLY A 21 5.44 -13.79 1.38
N SER A 22 4.52 -13.60 0.45
CA SER A 22 3.81 -12.34 0.26
C SER A 22 2.40 -12.40 0.86
N LEU A 23 1.96 -11.30 1.47
CA LEU A 23 0.60 -11.12 1.97
C LEU A 23 0.00 -9.86 1.33
N THR A 24 -1.08 -10.05 0.58
CA THR A 24 -1.78 -8.96 -0.09
C THR A 24 -3.14 -8.74 0.57
N LEU A 25 -3.25 -7.66 1.34
CA LEU A 25 -4.48 -7.29 2.08
C LEU A 25 -5.31 -6.23 1.38
N VAL A 26 -5.00 -5.91 0.13
CA VAL A 26 -5.70 -4.91 -0.68
C VAL A 26 -6.22 -5.63 -1.91
N ASP A 27 -7.47 -5.38 -2.30
CA ASP A 27 -8.05 -5.94 -3.52
C ASP A 27 -7.71 -5.11 -4.76
N GLY A 28 -8.10 -5.60 -5.94
CA GLY A 28 -7.85 -4.91 -7.21
C GLY A 28 -8.58 -3.56 -7.37
N THR A 29 -9.49 -3.22 -6.47
CA THR A 29 -10.19 -1.92 -6.43
C THR A 29 -9.56 -0.93 -5.45
N GLY A 30 -8.56 -1.36 -4.68
CA GLY A 30 -7.91 -0.54 -3.66
C GLY A 30 -8.60 -0.57 -2.29
N LYS A 31 -9.46 -1.56 -2.03
CA LYS A 31 -10.06 -1.79 -0.71
C LYS A 31 -9.30 -2.84 0.08
N MET A 32 -9.31 -2.72 1.39
CA MET A 32 -8.80 -3.76 2.27
C MET A 32 -9.65 -5.03 2.17
N THR A 33 -9.01 -6.20 2.08
CA THR A 33 -9.67 -7.51 2.06
C THR A 33 -10.32 -7.84 3.41
N ASP A 34 -11.14 -8.89 3.45
CA ASP A 34 -11.80 -9.34 4.69
C ASP A 34 -10.80 -9.78 5.77
N ASP A 35 -9.61 -10.24 5.36
CA ASP A 35 -8.52 -10.61 6.26
C ASP A 35 -7.85 -9.42 6.97
N ALA A 36 -8.18 -8.17 6.59
CA ALA A 36 -7.62 -6.96 7.20
C ALA A 36 -8.22 -6.61 8.57
N GLY A 37 -9.09 -7.47 9.12
CA GLY A 37 -9.68 -7.31 10.45
C GLY A 37 -10.56 -6.06 10.54
N PRO A 38 -10.36 -5.15 11.52
CA PRO A 38 -11.23 -3.99 11.72
C PRO A 38 -11.18 -2.98 10.56
N PHE A 39 -10.25 -3.14 9.62
CA PHE A 39 -10.06 -2.26 8.48
C PHE A 39 -10.65 -2.83 7.18
N ALA A 40 -11.21 -4.04 7.21
CA ALA A 40 -11.79 -4.69 6.04
C ALA A 40 -12.83 -3.81 5.31
N GLY A 41 -12.83 -3.89 3.98
CA GLY A 41 -13.77 -3.17 3.10
C GLY A 41 -13.51 -1.67 2.92
N ARG A 42 -12.54 -1.08 3.65
CA ARG A 42 -12.19 0.34 3.52
C ARG A 42 -11.21 0.58 2.39
N TYR A 43 -11.36 1.70 1.70
CA TYR A 43 -10.37 2.14 0.72
C TYR A 43 -9.06 2.59 1.38
N VAL A 44 -7.94 2.25 0.77
CA VAL A 44 -6.59 2.63 1.24
C VAL A 44 -6.35 4.13 1.11
N LYS A 45 -6.83 4.74 0.02
CA LYS A 45 -6.77 6.18 -0.27
C LYS A 45 -8.12 6.68 -0.79
N ASN A 46 -8.27 7.99 -0.90
CA ASN A 46 -9.46 8.59 -1.48
C ASN A 46 -9.49 8.35 -2.99
N TYR A 47 -10.20 7.32 -3.43
CA TYR A 47 -10.39 7.00 -4.85
C TYR A 47 -11.74 7.45 -5.40
N THR A 48 -12.69 7.78 -4.51
CA THR A 48 -14.07 8.16 -4.86
C THR A 48 -14.31 9.66 -4.87
N ASP A 49 -13.26 10.46 -4.64
CA ASP A 49 -13.32 11.92 -4.55
C ASP A 49 -14.31 12.38 -3.46
N ASP A 50 -14.45 11.57 -2.41
CA ASP A 50 -15.34 11.85 -1.29
C ASP A 50 -14.64 12.82 -0.32
N GLU A 51 -15.19 14.02 -0.15
CA GLU A 51 -14.67 15.02 0.78
C GLU A 51 -14.75 14.56 2.25
N ALA A 52 -15.68 13.66 2.56
CA ALA A 52 -15.83 13.06 3.87
C ALA A 52 -14.93 11.83 4.07
N PHE A 53 -14.06 11.50 3.11
CA PHE A 53 -13.18 10.35 3.20
C PHE A 53 -12.24 10.47 4.41
N GLN A 54 -12.45 9.61 5.39
CA GLN A 54 -11.55 9.44 6.50
C GLN A 54 -10.38 8.55 6.09
N SER A 55 -9.18 9.12 6.13
CA SER A 55 -7.97 8.43 5.69
C SER A 55 -7.67 7.23 6.58
N LEU A 56 -7.57 6.05 5.95
CA LEU A 56 -7.37 4.79 6.66
C LEU A 56 -6.06 4.77 7.47
N ASP A 57 -5.01 5.44 6.98
CA ASP A 57 -3.73 5.57 7.68
C ASP A 57 -3.84 6.31 9.02
N VAL A 58 -4.72 7.32 9.12
CA VAL A 58 -5.00 8.02 10.37
C VAL A 58 -5.65 7.07 11.38
N ASP A 59 -6.61 6.26 10.95
CA ASP A 59 -7.32 5.34 11.83
C ASP A 59 -6.43 4.18 12.29
N ILE A 60 -5.57 3.68 11.40
CA ILE A 60 -4.52 2.72 11.77
C ILE A 60 -3.57 3.34 12.81
N ALA A 61 -3.16 4.60 12.63
CA ALA A 61 -2.29 5.28 13.58
C ALA A 61 -2.95 5.46 14.97
N ILE A 62 -4.24 5.82 14.99
CA ILE A 62 -5.04 5.92 16.23
C ILE A 62 -5.10 4.55 16.91
N TYR A 63 -5.48 3.50 16.18
CA TYR A 63 -5.56 2.13 16.70
C TYR A 63 -4.21 1.69 17.30
N LEU A 64 -3.10 1.93 16.60
CA LEU A 64 -1.77 1.60 17.11
C LEU A 64 -1.40 2.43 18.35
N LYS A 65 -1.84 3.68 18.44
CA LYS A 65 -1.58 4.53 19.62
C LYS A 65 -2.34 4.05 20.84
N GLU A 66 -3.63 3.73 20.68
CA GLU A 66 -4.49 3.19 21.73
C GLU A 66 -3.98 1.85 22.26
N ASN A 67 -3.36 1.04 21.39
CA ASN A 67 -2.76 -0.25 21.75
C ASN A 67 -1.28 -0.14 22.18
N ASN A 68 -0.77 1.07 22.43
CA ASN A 68 0.62 1.33 22.85
C ASN A 68 1.68 0.74 21.89
N ARG A 69 1.38 0.72 20.59
CA ARG A 69 2.27 0.26 19.49
C ARG A 69 2.82 1.41 18.64
N ALA A 70 2.27 2.63 18.77
CA ALA A 70 2.77 3.82 18.09
C ALA A 70 3.45 4.80 19.07
N PHE A 71 4.76 4.99 18.89
CA PHE A 71 5.54 5.93 19.70
C PHE A 71 5.32 7.37 19.23
N ASP A 72 5.43 7.61 17.94
CA ASP A 72 5.42 8.92 17.31
C ASP A 72 4.55 8.92 16.05
N VAL A 73 3.66 9.91 15.95
CA VAL A 73 2.69 10.04 14.84
C VAL A 73 2.71 11.49 14.37
N ARG A 74 3.16 11.71 13.13
CA ARG A 74 3.30 13.04 12.53
C ARG A 74 2.91 13.01 11.06
N LYS A 75 2.39 14.12 10.56
CA LYS A 75 2.23 14.32 9.12
C LYS A 75 3.58 14.71 8.51
N TYR A 76 3.86 14.18 7.33
CA TYR A 76 5.08 14.47 6.58
C TYR A 76 4.73 14.86 5.14
N ALA A 77 5.32 15.96 4.66
CA ALA A 77 5.11 16.44 3.31
C ALA A 77 6.20 15.86 2.40
N HIS A 78 5.79 15.19 1.33
CA HIS A 78 6.67 14.58 0.35
C HIS A 78 5.99 14.46 -1.00
N SER A 79 6.78 14.19 -2.04
CA SER A 79 6.27 13.84 -3.35
C SER A 79 5.68 12.43 -3.33
N TYR A 80 4.43 12.31 -3.76
CA TYR A 80 3.74 11.03 -3.91
C TYR A 80 3.28 10.86 -5.37
N PRO A 81 3.41 9.67 -5.97
CA PRO A 81 3.04 9.46 -7.36
C PRO A 81 1.52 9.43 -7.53
N HIS A 82 1.04 10.07 -8.60
CA HIS A 82 -0.38 10.13 -8.95
C HIS A 82 -0.57 9.66 -10.40
N CYS A 83 -1.77 9.15 -10.70
CA CYS A 83 -2.13 8.74 -12.04
C CYS A 83 -2.13 9.97 -12.95
N TRP A 84 -1.35 9.93 -14.03
CA TRP A 84 -1.22 11.05 -14.97
C TRP A 84 -2.53 11.49 -15.66
N ARG A 85 -3.58 10.67 -15.58
CA ARG A 85 -4.87 10.92 -16.24
C ARG A 85 -5.97 11.34 -15.28
N THR A 86 -5.99 10.78 -14.07
CA THR A 86 -7.07 11.01 -13.09
C THR A 86 -6.59 11.76 -11.86
N ASP A 87 -5.30 12.04 -11.75
CA ASP A 87 -4.65 12.63 -10.58
C ASP A 87 -4.86 11.85 -9.28
N LYS A 88 -5.35 10.60 -9.34
CA LYS A 88 -5.58 9.74 -8.17
C LYS A 88 -4.26 9.13 -7.68
N PRO A 89 -4.07 8.96 -6.36
CA PRO A 89 -2.84 8.38 -5.82
C PRO A 89 -2.67 6.94 -6.30
N ILE A 90 -1.45 6.54 -6.70
CA ILE A 90 -1.18 5.17 -7.13
C ILE A 90 -0.60 4.31 -6.01
N LEU A 91 -0.73 2.99 -6.14
CA LEU A 91 -0.14 1.98 -5.26
C LEU A 91 0.77 1.06 -6.06
N TYR A 92 1.88 0.64 -5.47
CA TYR A 92 2.63 -0.51 -5.95
C TYR A 92 1.85 -1.77 -5.57
N TYR A 93 1.55 -2.62 -6.54
CA TYR A 93 0.69 -3.78 -6.32
C TYR A 93 1.16 -4.93 -7.22
N PRO A 94 1.16 -6.19 -6.75
CA PRO A 94 1.60 -7.31 -7.55
C PRO A 94 0.49 -7.68 -8.53
N LEU A 95 0.71 -7.40 -9.81
CA LEU A 95 -0.20 -7.76 -10.90
C LEU A 95 0.49 -8.68 -11.89
N ASP A 96 -0.27 -9.63 -12.42
CA ASP A 96 0.14 -10.38 -13.59
C ASP A 96 0.15 -9.46 -14.81
N SER A 97 1.31 -9.35 -15.45
CA SER A 97 1.49 -8.46 -16.59
C SER A 97 2.50 -9.03 -17.59
N TRP A 98 2.48 -8.47 -18.79
CA TRP A 98 3.38 -8.86 -19.87
C TRP A 98 4.58 -7.91 -19.90
N PHE A 99 5.78 -8.45 -19.81
CA PHE A 99 7.01 -7.68 -19.83
C PHE A 99 7.84 -7.99 -21.07
N VAL A 100 8.37 -6.94 -21.70
CA VAL A 100 9.40 -7.06 -22.73
C VAL A 100 10.76 -6.94 -22.06
N ARG A 101 11.67 -7.88 -22.34
CA ARG A 101 13.04 -7.88 -21.80
C ARG A 101 13.88 -6.78 -22.47
N VAL A 102 13.71 -5.53 -22.04
CA VAL A 102 14.46 -4.39 -22.58
C VAL A 102 15.97 -4.54 -22.35
N SER A 103 16.37 -5.25 -21.29
CA SER A 103 17.79 -5.47 -20.97
C SER A 103 18.56 -6.25 -22.06
N SER A 104 17.90 -6.98 -22.96
CA SER A 104 18.57 -7.68 -24.07
C SER A 104 18.77 -6.81 -25.32
N LEU A 105 18.23 -5.59 -25.33
CA LEU A 105 18.33 -4.63 -26.43
C LEU A 105 19.36 -3.53 -26.15
N ARG A 106 20.10 -3.65 -25.04
CA ARG A 106 21.09 -2.67 -24.59
C ARG A 106 22.48 -3.02 -25.07
#